data_AF-A0A162KJZ7-F1
#
_entry.id   AF-A0A162KJZ7-F1
#
_cell.length_a   1.000
_cell.length_b   1.000
_cell.length_c   1.000
_cell.angle_alpha   90.00
_cell.angle_beta   90.00
_cell.angle_gamma   90.00
#
_symmetry.space_group_name_H-M   'P 1'
#
loop_
_entity.id
_entity.type
_entity.pdbx_description
1 polymer ?
#
loop_
_entity_poly.entity_id
_entity_poly.type
_entity_poly.pdbx_seq_one_letter_code
_entity_poly.pdbx_strand_id
1 'polypeptide(L)'
;MATQSSISFTSTHTLLHLQAGPAKLTLDFFSPISLTDYTRQSLPYSYLSVSIDEGQSSLPSITVLSAIDDSWTAQQGNVDAQFQQATGSSMVSLTGKSSIAFSEKKQMATWGHTVLAVPSKKASTYQIGAASAVHAAFLNSGSLPNTDGTYGEGSLAAMAQPLSADAPSTFAIGIQQDRAIQFVGDAQSPYYASKYQGLVNVTEHFLDDYAAALKESQQLDSRVRNIGNKLSSNYADILEGHMRQIFGGLQVTIPTPSLDTSQAMAFMKEVSTDGNVNTLADLLPRALPAFYVLAPDYIRLLLEPVLTFSKQWPENYAVHDIGKHYPNATGETPQAEEKLLLDQTSVLLWMVYAYQKVSKNTQWIQSYIPILEKYANYLVQNGLYPPKQRSAVDSIQATANQTILAMYSAIGIASFGELASAPNYTAKGRDFANKILDLATNAKGNHIITHYNDPGTSWIGTYPFAFDKLLGLGLFNQSVYDMQSKWYETQQHPNGMQFFSEVDKTVSTLEMWLAATSSSQVRDFFIDSIHRTLTNGLNSVPGPTIWNVVGNDVGVAFMTKAKSDVGSYFMVAAVDL
;
A
#
# COMPACT_ATOMS: atom_id res chain seq x y z
N MET A 1 25.77 -13.38 22.72
CA MET A 1 24.94 -12.52 21.83
C MET A 1 25.50 -12.63 20.42
N ALA A 2 24.64 -12.60 19.40
CA ALA A 2 25.07 -12.59 18.01
C ALA A 2 25.40 -11.15 17.56
N THR A 3 26.32 -11.01 16.61
CA THR A 3 26.69 -9.72 16.01
C THR A 3 26.15 -9.66 14.58
N GLN A 4 25.35 -8.65 14.26
CA GLN A 4 24.91 -8.40 12.88
C GLN A 4 26.08 -7.88 12.05
N SER A 5 26.43 -8.59 10.97
CA SER A 5 27.49 -8.20 10.04
C SER A 5 26.98 -7.34 8.89
N SER A 6 25.77 -7.61 8.39
CA SER A 6 25.13 -6.81 7.35
C SER A 6 23.61 -7.00 7.34
N ILE A 7 22.93 -6.04 6.72
CA ILE A 7 21.51 -6.07 6.38
C ILE A 7 21.38 -5.73 4.89
N SER A 8 20.51 -6.45 4.19
CA SER A 8 20.06 -6.11 2.85
C SER A 8 18.57 -6.41 2.71
N PHE A 9 17.93 -5.87 1.68
CA PHE A 9 16.53 -6.14 1.41
C PHE A 9 16.28 -6.19 -0.08
N THR A 10 15.19 -6.85 -0.45
CA THR A 10 14.58 -6.79 -1.77
C THR A 10 13.13 -6.32 -1.66
N SER A 11 12.36 -6.39 -2.75
CA SER A 11 10.93 -6.07 -2.72
C SER A 11 10.14 -6.99 -1.80
N THR A 12 10.64 -8.20 -1.53
CA THR A 12 9.94 -9.24 -0.76
C THR A 12 10.75 -9.81 0.41
N HIS A 13 12.08 -9.67 0.41
CA HIS A 13 12.98 -10.21 1.43
C HIS A 13 13.65 -9.12 2.29
N THR A 14 13.96 -9.43 3.54
CA THR A 14 14.93 -8.70 4.36
C THR A 14 15.89 -9.72 4.93
N LEU A 15 17.18 -9.56 4.60
CA LEU A 15 18.24 -10.50 4.92
C LEU A 15 19.14 -9.90 6.00
N LEU A 16 19.27 -10.58 7.13
CA LEU A 16 20.24 -10.26 8.17
C LEU A 16 21.31 -11.33 8.23
N HIS A 17 22.56 -10.92 8.10
CA HIS A 17 23.71 -11.80 8.30
C HIS A 17 24.24 -11.61 9.72
N LEU A 18 24.36 -12.70 10.47
CA LEU A 18 24.71 -12.71 11.89
C LEU A 18 25.91 -13.62 12.14
N GLN A 19 26.82 -13.19 13.00
CA GLN A 19 27.84 -14.03 13.62
C GLN A 19 27.38 -14.43 15.02
N ALA A 20 27.08 -15.71 15.24
CA ALA A 20 26.63 -16.29 16.50
C ALA A 20 27.63 -17.36 16.98
N GLY A 21 28.58 -16.97 17.84
CA GLY A 21 29.68 -17.87 18.22
C GLY A 21 30.49 -18.26 16.97
N PRO A 22 30.77 -19.56 16.73
CA PRO A 22 31.47 -20.00 15.52
C PRO A 22 30.59 -19.98 14.25
N ALA A 23 29.26 -19.88 14.39
CA ALA A 23 28.33 -19.97 13.27
C ALA A 23 28.07 -18.60 12.64
N LYS A 24 28.13 -18.55 11.30
CA LYS A 24 27.55 -17.46 10.49
C LYS A 24 26.17 -17.88 10.01
N LEU A 25 25.18 -17.05 10.26
CA LEU A 25 23.78 -17.36 10.02
C LEU A 25 23.16 -16.27 9.14
N THR A 26 22.27 -16.68 8.25
CA THR A 26 21.40 -15.77 7.52
C THR A 26 19.97 -15.94 8.01
N LEU A 27 19.37 -14.85 8.48
CA LEU A 27 17.94 -14.73 8.74
C LEU A 27 17.28 -14.08 7.52
N ASP A 28 16.35 -14.79 6.90
CA ASP A 28 15.55 -14.31 5.79
C ASP A 28 14.10 -14.10 6.24
N PHE A 29 13.71 -12.82 6.34
CA PHE A 29 12.33 -12.41 6.53
C PHE A 29 11.68 -12.25 5.16
N PHE A 30 10.88 -13.24 4.77
CA PHE A 30 10.27 -13.30 3.46
C PHE A 30 8.76 -13.07 3.56
N SER A 31 8.27 -11.99 2.94
CA SER A 31 6.84 -11.69 2.81
C SER A 31 6.45 -11.77 1.33
N PRO A 32 5.85 -12.90 0.89
CA PRO A 32 5.46 -13.07 -0.51
C PRO A 32 4.50 -11.99 -0.99
N ILE A 33 4.73 -11.51 -2.22
CA ILE A 33 3.79 -10.64 -2.94
C ILE A 33 3.49 -11.34 -4.25
N SER A 34 2.21 -11.62 -4.51
CA SER A 34 1.76 -12.18 -5.77
C SER A 34 0.87 -11.21 -6.54
N LEU A 35 1.31 -10.93 -7.77
CA LEU A 35 0.63 -10.01 -8.67
C LEU A 35 -0.54 -10.65 -9.42
N THR A 36 -0.62 -11.98 -9.46
CA THR A 36 -1.62 -12.71 -10.26
C THR A 36 -2.22 -13.93 -9.55
N ASP A 37 -1.55 -14.49 -8.53
CA ASP A 37 -2.09 -15.56 -7.70
C ASP A 37 -2.78 -14.97 -6.46
N TYR A 38 -4.07 -14.67 -6.58
CA TYR A 38 -4.86 -14.12 -5.49
C TYR A 38 -5.03 -15.09 -4.31
N THR A 39 -4.88 -16.40 -4.54
CA THR A 39 -4.81 -17.37 -3.43
C THR A 39 -3.56 -17.07 -2.60
N ARG A 40 -2.38 -17.00 -3.21
CA ARG A 40 -1.13 -16.68 -2.50
C ARG A 40 -1.17 -15.30 -1.86
N GLN A 41 -1.60 -14.27 -2.59
CA GLN A 41 -1.61 -12.89 -2.06
C GLN A 41 -2.52 -12.74 -0.83
N SER A 42 -3.61 -13.51 -0.75
CA SER A 42 -4.55 -13.40 0.37
C SER A 42 -4.14 -14.20 1.61
N LEU A 43 -3.09 -15.03 1.54
CA LEU A 43 -2.58 -15.76 2.71
C LEU A 43 -1.95 -14.79 3.70
N PRO A 44 -2.38 -14.76 4.98
CA PRO A 44 -2.00 -13.72 5.93
C PRO A 44 -0.72 -14.06 6.71
N TYR A 45 0.30 -14.55 6.01
CA TYR A 45 1.52 -15.07 6.61
C TYR A 45 2.79 -14.57 5.94
N SER A 46 3.87 -14.51 6.72
CA SER A 46 5.24 -14.34 6.26
C SER A 46 6.10 -15.50 6.76
N TYR A 47 7.22 -15.74 6.09
CA TYR A 47 8.22 -16.71 6.52
C TYR A 47 9.37 -16.02 7.27
N LEU A 48 9.90 -16.72 8.27
CA LEU A 48 11.25 -16.52 8.78
C LEU A 48 12.04 -17.80 8.51
N SER A 49 13.09 -17.71 7.70
CA SER A 49 14.04 -18.80 7.52
C SER A 49 15.38 -18.46 8.15
N VAL A 50 15.94 -19.41 8.91
CA VAL A 50 17.29 -19.31 9.49
C VAL A 50 18.14 -20.38 8.84
N SER A 51 19.26 -19.96 8.24
CA SER A 51 20.19 -20.84 7.53
C SER A 51 21.63 -20.62 7.99
N ILE A 52 22.47 -21.65 7.83
CA ILE A 52 23.92 -21.58 8.05
C ILE A 52 24.55 -21.14 6.73
N ASP A 53 25.40 -20.12 6.75
CA ASP A 53 26.11 -19.67 5.54
C ASP A 53 27.03 -20.78 5.00
N GLU A 54 27.14 -20.86 3.67
CA GLU A 54 27.92 -21.89 2.98
C GLU A 54 29.40 -21.94 3.41
N GLY A 55 30.01 -23.12 3.26
CA GLY A 55 31.45 -23.33 3.50
C GLY A 55 31.84 -23.44 4.97
N GLN A 56 30.87 -23.52 5.89
CA GLN A 56 31.13 -23.76 7.31
C GLN A 56 31.20 -25.26 7.62
N SER A 57 32.30 -25.68 8.25
CA SER A 57 32.51 -27.06 8.71
C SER A 57 32.63 -27.13 10.23
N SER A 58 32.29 -28.27 10.82
CA SER A 58 32.50 -28.54 12.26
C SER A 58 31.76 -27.59 13.20
N LEU A 59 30.52 -27.23 12.85
CA LEU A 59 29.66 -26.44 13.73
C LEU A 59 29.07 -27.29 14.86
N PRO A 60 28.84 -26.71 16.05
CA PRO A 60 28.04 -27.37 17.10
C PRO A 60 26.60 -27.59 16.61
N SER A 61 25.85 -28.44 17.32
CA SER A 61 24.40 -28.53 17.10
C SER A 61 23.76 -27.17 17.39
N ILE A 62 22.97 -26.67 16.45
CA ILE A 62 22.26 -25.40 16.57
C ILE A 62 20.77 -25.68 16.61
N THR A 63 20.07 -25.11 17.59
CA THR A 63 18.61 -25.06 17.63
C THR A 63 18.18 -23.61 17.56
N VAL A 64 17.12 -23.34 16.80
CA VAL A 64 16.51 -22.01 16.68
C VAL A 64 15.20 -22.02 17.47
N LEU A 65 15.07 -21.12 18.43
CA LEU A 65 13.80 -20.83 19.09
C LEU A 65 13.18 -19.58 18.46
N SER A 66 11.91 -19.68 18.10
CA SER A 66 11.05 -18.54 17.74
C SER A 66 9.84 -18.53 18.66
N ALA A 67 9.36 -17.35 19.01
CA ALA A 67 8.23 -17.18 19.92
C ALA A 67 7.37 -15.99 19.50
N ILE A 68 6.07 -16.12 19.79
CA ILE A 68 5.09 -15.02 19.71
C ILE A 68 4.54 -14.74 21.09
N ASP A 69 4.07 -13.51 21.29
CA ASP A 69 3.32 -13.08 22.45
C ASP A 69 1.95 -12.49 22.06
N ASP A 70 1.21 -12.02 23.05
CA ASP A 70 -0.15 -11.54 22.89
C ASP A 70 -0.24 -10.10 22.37
N SER A 71 0.90 -9.42 22.13
CA SER A 71 0.92 -8.05 21.64
C SER A 71 0.24 -7.92 20.28
N TRP A 72 0.19 -9.01 19.50
CA TRP A 72 -0.41 -9.06 18.15
C TRP A 72 -1.93 -9.31 18.18
N THR A 73 -2.50 -9.62 19.34
CA THR A 73 -3.95 -9.86 19.49
C THR A 73 -4.74 -8.61 19.84
N ALA A 74 -4.05 -7.55 20.29
CA ALA A 74 -4.62 -6.33 20.87
C ALA A 74 -5.49 -6.55 22.13
N GLN A 75 -5.37 -7.70 22.80
CA GLN A 75 -6.21 -8.10 23.95
C GLN A 75 -5.47 -8.15 25.31
N GLN A 76 -4.15 -7.89 25.37
CA GLN A 76 -3.35 -7.70 26.60
C GLN A 76 -3.58 -8.78 27.67
N GLY A 77 -3.02 -9.98 27.49
CA GLY A 77 -3.13 -11.10 28.42
C GLY A 77 -4.44 -11.89 28.33
N ASN A 78 -5.49 -11.31 27.76
CA ASN A 78 -6.80 -11.95 27.63
C ASN A 78 -6.90 -12.84 26.38
N VAL A 79 -6.02 -13.84 26.30
CA VAL A 79 -5.90 -14.76 25.17
C VAL A 79 -6.00 -16.22 25.60
N ASP A 80 -6.48 -17.06 24.69
CA ASP A 80 -6.32 -18.51 24.72
C ASP A 80 -5.16 -18.88 23.82
N ALA A 81 -4.22 -19.67 24.37
CA ALA A 81 -3.08 -20.19 23.65
C ALA A 81 -3.24 -21.69 23.47
N GLN A 82 -2.98 -22.19 22.26
CA GLN A 82 -3.16 -23.60 21.92
C GLN A 82 -2.02 -24.09 21.04
N PHE A 83 -1.47 -25.27 21.34
CA PHE A 83 -0.67 -26.04 20.43
C PHE A 83 -1.54 -26.99 19.60
N GLN A 84 -1.21 -27.15 18.32
CA GLN A 84 -1.82 -28.12 17.44
C GLN A 84 -0.76 -28.78 16.55
N GLN A 85 -0.79 -30.12 16.51
CA GLN A 85 0.02 -30.94 15.63
C GLN A 85 -0.86 -31.51 14.51
N ALA A 86 -0.49 -31.24 13.28
CA ALA A 86 -1.11 -31.77 12.07
C ALA A 86 -0.09 -32.62 11.27
N THR A 87 -0.48 -33.06 10.07
CA THR A 87 0.34 -34.00 9.26
C THR A 87 1.53 -33.28 8.63
N GLY A 88 1.32 -32.08 8.11
CA GLY A 88 2.31 -31.24 7.46
C GLY A 88 2.90 -30.15 8.36
N SER A 89 2.21 -29.77 9.45
CA SER A 89 2.65 -28.68 10.32
C SER A 89 2.45 -28.91 11.82
N SER A 90 3.27 -28.21 12.61
CA SER A 90 3.11 -28.03 14.05
C SER A 90 2.96 -26.54 14.31
N MET A 91 1.98 -26.13 15.10
CA MET A 91 1.71 -24.72 15.34
C MET A 91 1.32 -24.41 16.78
N VAL A 92 1.66 -23.21 17.21
CA VAL A 92 1.03 -22.55 18.36
C VAL A 92 0.19 -21.39 17.85
N SER A 93 -0.96 -21.17 18.48
CA SER A 93 -1.86 -20.07 18.13
C SER A 93 -2.33 -19.32 19.37
N LEU A 94 -2.52 -18.01 19.24
CA LEU A 94 -3.10 -17.12 20.25
C LEU A 94 -4.41 -16.54 19.72
N THR A 95 -5.49 -16.69 20.49
CA THR A 95 -6.83 -16.21 20.13
C THR A 95 -7.36 -15.32 21.26
N GLY A 96 -7.92 -14.15 20.92
CA GLY A 96 -8.52 -13.28 21.93
C GLY A 96 -9.78 -13.88 22.57
N LYS A 97 -9.88 -13.87 23.90
CA LYS A 97 -11.09 -14.32 24.61
C LYS A 97 -12.27 -13.38 24.44
N SER A 98 -11.99 -12.11 24.22
CA SER A 98 -12.97 -11.05 23.97
C SER A 98 -12.90 -10.57 22.52
N SER A 99 -12.71 -11.50 21.58
CA SER A 99 -12.64 -11.16 20.15
C SER A 99 -13.97 -10.66 19.62
N ILE A 100 -13.92 -9.53 18.91
CA ILE A 100 -15.04 -8.92 18.22
C ILE A 100 -14.66 -8.84 16.75
N ALA A 101 -15.46 -9.48 15.89
CA ALA A 101 -15.20 -9.47 14.45
C ALA A 101 -15.30 -8.04 13.90
N PHE A 102 -14.43 -7.71 12.94
CA PHE A 102 -14.41 -6.42 12.25
C PHE A 102 -14.15 -5.19 13.14
N SER A 103 -13.54 -5.35 14.31
CA SER A 103 -13.12 -4.24 15.18
C SER A 103 -11.63 -4.18 15.45
N GLU A 104 -11.07 -2.98 15.43
CA GLU A 104 -9.66 -2.75 15.70
C GLU A 104 -9.40 -1.96 16.99
N LYS A 105 -8.19 -2.12 17.54
CA LYS A 105 -7.66 -1.31 18.63
C LYS A 105 -6.24 -0.90 18.24
N LYS A 106 -5.98 0.41 18.20
CA LYS A 106 -4.69 0.97 17.76
C LYS A 106 -4.23 0.42 16.39
N GLN A 107 -5.14 0.38 15.41
CA GLN A 107 -4.88 -0.08 14.04
C GLN A 107 -4.61 -1.60 13.91
N MET A 108 -4.88 -2.38 14.96
CA MET A 108 -4.70 -3.84 14.98
C MET A 108 -6.05 -4.54 15.12
N ALA A 109 -6.29 -5.58 14.33
CA ALA A 109 -7.49 -6.39 14.46
C ALA A 109 -7.58 -7.03 15.85
N THR A 110 -8.80 -7.05 16.41
CA THR A 110 -9.06 -7.65 17.74
C THR A 110 -9.64 -9.07 17.65
N TRP A 111 -9.69 -9.64 16.44
CA TRP A 111 -10.16 -11.00 16.14
C TRP A 111 -9.23 -11.70 15.15
N GLY A 112 -9.29 -13.03 15.15
CA GLY A 112 -8.42 -13.90 14.38
C GLY A 112 -7.49 -14.72 15.27
N HIS A 113 -6.60 -15.46 14.63
CA HIS A 113 -5.61 -16.32 15.27
C HIS A 113 -4.22 -15.79 14.93
N THR A 114 -3.46 -15.35 15.94
CA THR A 114 -2.02 -15.12 15.76
C THR A 114 -1.33 -16.47 15.77
N VAL A 115 -0.60 -16.80 14.72
CA VAL A 115 -0.05 -18.14 14.50
C VAL A 115 1.47 -18.07 14.38
N LEU A 116 2.14 -19.02 15.04
CA LEU A 116 3.52 -19.38 14.77
C LEU A 116 3.54 -20.88 14.45
N ALA A 117 3.96 -21.21 13.23
CA ALA A 117 3.94 -22.59 12.74
C ALA A 117 5.26 -22.99 12.11
N VAL A 118 5.51 -24.30 12.06
CA VAL A 118 6.68 -24.90 11.42
C VAL A 118 6.30 -26.16 10.66
N PRO A 119 7.04 -26.56 9.61
CA PRO A 119 6.82 -27.83 8.93
C PRO A 119 7.12 -29.02 9.84
N SER A 120 6.28 -30.06 9.81
CA SER A 120 6.47 -31.29 10.61
C SER A 120 7.52 -32.25 10.06
N LYS A 121 8.15 -31.91 8.92
CA LYS A 121 9.27 -32.68 8.35
C LYS A 121 10.53 -32.67 9.24
N LYS A 122 10.61 -31.74 10.20
CA LYS A 122 11.67 -31.66 11.20
C LYS A 122 11.08 -31.82 12.59
N ALA A 123 11.81 -32.53 13.45
CA ALA A 123 11.45 -32.63 14.86
C ALA A 123 11.46 -31.22 15.50
N SER A 124 10.30 -30.74 15.91
CA SER A 124 10.15 -29.48 16.64
C SER A 124 9.70 -29.75 18.06
N THR A 125 10.06 -28.86 18.98
CA THR A 125 9.52 -28.85 20.35
C THR A 125 8.80 -27.54 20.61
N TYR A 126 7.85 -27.54 21.54
CA TYR A 126 7.04 -26.35 21.85
C TYR A 126 6.90 -26.11 23.35
N GLN A 127 6.55 -24.88 23.71
CA GLN A 127 6.13 -24.53 25.06
C GLN A 127 5.23 -23.30 25.04
N ILE A 128 4.15 -23.38 25.81
CA ILE A 128 3.33 -22.23 26.18
C ILE A 128 3.53 -21.96 27.68
N GLY A 129 3.88 -20.72 28.03
CA GLY A 129 4.00 -20.31 29.44
C GLY A 129 4.85 -19.05 29.65
N ALA A 130 5.18 -18.78 30.91
CA ALA A 130 5.96 -17.59 31.28
C ALA A 130 7.28 -17.49 30.51
N ALA A 131 7.61 -16.29 30.01
CA ALA A 131 8.82 -16.06 29.20
C ALA A 131 10.11 -16.57 29.86
N SER A 132 10.24 -16.40 31.18
CA SER A 132 11.37 -16.89 31.96
C SER A 132 11.49 -18.42 31.94
N ALA A 133 10.37 -19.13 32.02
CA ALA A 133 10.33 -20.60 31.98
C ALA A 133 10.67 -21.13 30.57
N VAL A 134 10.14 -20.49 29.53
CA VAL A 134 10.44 -20.82 28.12
C VAL A 134 11.94 -20.63 27.84
N HIS A 135 12.50 -19.47 28.19
CA HIS A 135 13.92 -19.20 28.01
C HIS A 135 14.80 -20.14 28.85
N ALA A 136 14.44 -20.42 30.10
CA ALA A 136 15.20 -21.33 30.94
C ALA A 136 15.21 -22.76 30.38
N ALA A 137 14.07 -23.26 29.92
CA ALA A 137 13.98 -24.59 29.30
C ALA A 137 14.90 -24.70 28.07
N PHE A 138 14.85 -23.68 27.20
CA PHE A 138 15.65 -23.64 25.99
C PHE A 138 17.15 -23.48 26.28
N LEU A 139 17.54 -22.57 27.17
CA LEU A 139 18.95 -22.35 27.52
C LEU A 139 19.59 -23.56 28.22
N ASN A 140 18.81 -24.32 29.00
CA ASN A 140 19.33 -25.48 29.72
C ASN A 140 19.45 -26.74 28.86
N SER A 141 18.57 -26.92 27.88
CA SER A 141 18.45 -28.19 27.14
C SER A 141 18.62 -28.08 25.62
N GLY A 142 18.61 -26.87 25.06
CA GLY A 142 18.54 -26.66 23.61
C GLY A 142 17.21 -27.09 22.99
N SER A 143 16.17 -27.35 23.80
CA SER A 143 14.85 -27.82 23.40
C SER A 143 13.75 -27.30 24.34
N LEU A 144 12.48 -27.53 23.98
CA LEU A 144 11.31 -27.20 24.81
C LEU A 144 10.63 -28.49 25.31
N PRO A 145 9.93 -28.46 26.46
CA PRO A 145 9.39 -29.64 27.13
C PRO A 145 8.13 -30.24 26.49
N ASN A 146 7.57 -29.64 25.43
CA ASN A 146 6.31 -30.03 24.79
C ASN A 146 5.11 -29.94 25.75
N THR A 147 4.90 -28.75 26.32
CA THR A 147 3.84 -28.53 27.31
C THR A 147 2.98 -27.32 26.98
N ASP A 148 1.67 -27.50 27.11
CA ASP A 148 0.66 -26.45 27.12
C ASP A 148 0.43 -25.93 28.55
N GLY A 149 1.26 -24.97 28.98
CA GLY A 149 1.07 -24.29 30.26
C GLY A 149 -0.04 -23.23 30.22
N THR A 150 -0.36 -22.65 31.37
CA THR A 150 -1.28 -21.51 31.45
C THR A 150 -0.65 -20.29 30.77
N TYR A 151 -1.39 -19.67 29.84
CA TYR A 151 -1.01 -18.38 29.27
C TYR A 151 -1.48 -17.24 30.17
N GLY A 152 -0.57 -16.34 30.52
CA GLY A 152 -0.85 -15.07 31.22
C GLY A 152 -0.11 -13.90 30.60
N GLU A 153 -0.31 -12.68 31.11
CA GLU A 153 0.37 -11.48 30.62
C GLU A 153 1.90 -11.67 30.60
N GLY A 154 2.54 -11.34 29.47
CA GLY A 154 3.98 -11.53 29.26
C GLY A 154 4.44 -12.98 29.08
N SER A 155 3.50 -13.92 28.89
CA SER A 155 3.83 -15.30 28.48
C SER A 155 4.25 -15.35 27.01
N LEU A 156 4.90 -16.45 26.63
CA LEU A 156 5.28 -16.76 25.26
C LEU A 156 4.60 -18.04 24.81
N ALA A 157 4.26 -18.10 23.53
CA ALA A 157 4.03 -19.34 22.81
C ALA A 157 5.20 -19.56 21.85
N ALA A 158 6.01 -20.57 22.12
CA ALA A 158 7.31 -20.77 21.49
C ALA A 158 7.44 -22.13 20.81
N MET A 159 8.20 -22.14 19.72
CA MET A 159 8.59 -23.30 18.94
C MET A 159 10.11 -23.33 18.78
N ALA A 160 10.72 -24.50 18.92
CA ALA A 160 12.15 -24.70 18.71
C ALA A 160 12.40 -25.77 17.64
N GLN A 161 13.26 -25.46 16.67
CA GLN A 161 13.64 -26.36 15.57
C GLN A 161 15.16 -26.50 15.42
N PRO A 162 15.68 -27.72 15.20
CA PRO A 162 17.08 -27.93 14.89
C PRO A 162 17.44 -27.35 13.52
N LEU A 163 18.60 -26.73 13.46
CA LEU A 163 19.22 -26.19 12.26
C LEU A 163 20.36 -27.10 11.83
N SER A 164 20.41 -27.42 10.53
CA SER A 164 21.48 -28.20 9.91
C SER A 164 21.96 -27.53 8.64
N ALA A 165 23.18 -27.83 8.22
CA ALA A 165 23.78 -27.23 7.01
C ALA A 165 22.90 -27.45 5.76
N ASP A 166 22.30 -28.63 5.63
CA ASP A 166 21.51 -29.00 4.44
C ASP A 166 20.02 -28.60 4.54
N ALA A 167 19.58 -28.01 5.65
CA ALA A 167 18.16 -27.68 5.84
C ALA A 167 17.95 -26.47 6.77
N PRO A 168 17.44 -25.34 6.26
CA PRO A 168 17.06 -24.18 7.07
C PRO A 168 15.96 -24.49 8.10
N SER A 169 15.92 -23.74 9.20
CA SER A 169 14.75 -23.73 10.11
C SER A 169 13.77 -22.66 9.62
N THR A 170 12.57 -23.07 9.22
CA THR A 170 11.58 -22.19 8.61
C THR A 170 10.33 -22.12 9.48
N PHE A 171 9.91 -20.90 9.79
CA PHE A 171 8.74 -20.56 10.57
C PHE A 171 7.76 -19.79 9.68
N ALA A 172 6.47 -20.07 9.81
CA ALA A 172 5.39 -19.23 9.31
C ALA A 172 4.81 -18.41 10.47
N ILE A 173 4.60 -17.12 10.24
CA ILE A 173 4.07 -16.21 11.24
C ILE A 173 3.00 -15.32 10.61
N GLY A 174 1.85 -15.17 11.25
CA GLY A 174 0.73 -14.45 10.65
C GLY A 174 -0.46 -14.26 11.59
N ILE A 175 -1.47 -13.52 11.11
CA ILE A 175 -2.76 -13.35 11.79
C ILE A 175 -3.85 -13.85 10.83
N GLN A 176 -4.37 -15.05 11.09
CA GLN A 176 -5.41 -15.64 10.23
C GLN A 176 -6.81 -15.21 10.67
N GLN A 177 -7.63 -14.81 9.69
CA GLN A 177 -9.04 -14.48 9.88
C GLN A 177 -9.87 -15.18 8.80
N ASP A 178 -10.96 -15.84 9.18
CA ASP A 178 -11.86 -16.51 8.22
C ASP A 178 -12.78 -15.51 7.50
N ARG A 179 -12.94 -14.32 8.07
CA ARG A 179 -13.66 -13.16 7.52
C ARG A 179 -12.76 -11.93 7.59
N ALA A 180 -12.54 -11.32 6.44
CA ALA A 180 -11.62 -10.21 6.25
C ALA A 180 -12.29 -8.86 6.53
N ILE A 181 -13.47 -8.63 5.92
CA ILE A 181 -14.13 -7.32 5.89
C ILE A 181 -15.64 -7.46 5.78
N GLN A 182 -16.38 -6.46 6.29
CA GLN A 182 -17.79 -6.25 5.98
C GLN A 182 -17.94 -5.33 4.77
N PHE A 183 -18.75 -5.71 3.80
CA PHE A 183 -19.09 -4.91 2.63
C PHE A 183 -20.62 -4.82 2.50
N VAL A 184 -21.17 -3.62 2.61
CA VAL A 184 -22.62 -3.34 2.54
C VAL A 184 -23.46 -4.23 3.49
N GLY A 185 -22.89 -4.56 4.65
CA GLY A 185 -23.55 -5.39 5.67
C GLY A 185 -23.27 -6.89 5.58
N ASP A 186 -22.68 -7.36 4.48
CA ASP A 186 -22.32 -8.77 4.29
C ASP A 186 -20.84 -9.02 4.53
N ALA A 187 -20.50 -10.20 5.04
CA ALA A 187 -19.12 -10.59 5.26
C ALA A 187 -18.42 -11.00 3.94
N GLN A 188 -17.16 -10.64 3.82
CA GLN A 188 -16.25 -11.12 2.80
C GLN A 188 -15.14 -11.96 3.45
N SER A 189 -14.83 -13.11 2.84
CA SER A 189 -13.72 -13.98 3.24
C SER A 189 -12.47 -13.66 2.41
N PRO A 190 -11.25 -13.88 2.95
CA PRO A 190 -10.05 -13.83 2.12
C PRO A 190 -10.16 -14.76 0.90
N TYR A 191 -9.57 -14.37 -0.22
CA TYR A 191 -9.69 -15.12 -1.49
C TYR A 191 -9.26 -16.59 -1.38
N TYR A 192 -8.26 -16.91 -0.55
CA TYR A 192 -7.79 -18.28 -0.33
C TYR A 192 -8.89 -19.21 0.20
N ALA A 193 -9.95 -18.68 0.83
CA ALA A 193 -11.06 -19.46 1.41
C ALA A 193 -11.78 -20.32 0.36
N SER A 194 -11.70 -19.94 -0.92
CA SER A 194 -12.20 -20.74 -2.04
C SER A 194 -11.51 -22.11 -2.19
N LYS A 195 -10.28 -22.26 -1.67
CA LYS A 195 -9.47 -23.49 -1.78
C LYS A 195 -9.11 -24.09 -0.44
N TYR A 196 -8.78 -23.26 0.55
CA TYR A 196 -8.28 -23.69 1.85
C TYR A 196 -9.07 -23.01 2.95
N GLN A 197 -9.58 -23.79 3.90
CA GLN A 197 -10.40 -23.29 5.01
C GLN A 197 -9.93 -23.93 6.32
N GLY A 198 -10.11 -23.18 7.42
CA GLY A 198 -9.67 -23.59 8.74
C GLY A 198 -8.18 -23.36 8.96
N LEU A 199 -7.81 -23.18 10.23
CA LEU A 199 -6.46 -22.79 10.66
C LEU A 199 -5.37 -23.75 10.15
N VAL A 200 -5.61 -25.06 10.27
CA VAL A 200 -4.62 -26.09 9.91
C VAL A 200 -4.32 -26.09 8.41
N ASN A 201 -5.36 -26.22 7.58
CA ASN A 201 -5.19 -26.40 6.14
C ASN A 201 -4.57 -25.15 5.49
N VAL A 202 -4.98 -23.96 5.91
CA VAL A 202 -4.41 -22.70 5.40
C VAL A 202 -2.93 -22.57 5.80
N THR A 203 -2.59 -22.90 7.06
CA THR A 203 -1.20 -22.88 7.56
C THR A 203 -0.32 -23.90 6.85
N GLU A 204 -0.79 -25.14 6.67
CA GLU A 204 -0.06 -26.20 5.94
C GLU A 204 0.17 -25.81 4.48
N HIS A 205 -0.85 -25.29 3.80
CA HIS A 205 -0.70 -24.82 2.43
C HIS A 205 0.36 -23.71 2.32
N PHE A 206 0.34 -22.72 3.21
CA PHE A 206 1.36 -21.68 3.21
C PHE A 206 2.75 -22.28 3.37
N LEU A 207 2.98 -23.15 4.36
CA LEU A 207 4.29 -23.80 4.54
C LEU A 207 4.75 -24.61 3.30
N ASP A 208 3.84 -25.32 2.63
CA ASP A 208 4.14 -26.09 1.43
C ASP A 208 4.37 -25.22 0.17
N ASP A 209 3.82 -24.00 0.12
CA ASP A 209 3.95 -23.06 -1.00
C ASP A 209 5.31 -22.36 -1.06
N TYR A 210 6.16 -22.47 -0.02
CA TYR A 210 7.43 -21.74 0.12
C TYR A 210 8.29 -21.71 -1.16
N ALA A 211 8.51 -22.86 -1.80
CA ALA A 211 9.38 -22.93 -2.98
C ALA A 211 8.77 -22.21 -4.20
N ALA A 212 7.44 -22.26 -4.36
CA ALA A 212 6.75 -21.55 -5.43
C ALA A 212 6.72 -20.04 -5.16
N ALA A 213 6.43 -19.65 -3.92
CA ALA A 213 6.47 -18.26 -3.47
C ALA A 213 7.86 -17.64 -3.66
N LEU A 214 8.93 -18.35 -3.25
CA LEU A 214 10.31 -17.87 -3.40
C LEU A 214 10.69 -17.68 -4.88
N LYS A 215 10.24 -18.58 -5.76
CA LYS A 215 10.50 -18.43 -7.20
C LYS A 215 9.78 -17.21 -7.78
N GLU A 216 8.53 -16.98 -7.41
CA GLU A 216 7.78 -15.79 -7.85
C GLU A 216 8.41 -14.50 -7.28
N SER A 217 8.84 -14.53 -6.02
CA SER A 217 9.44 -13.37 -5.36
C SER A 217 10.74 -12.92 -6.03
N GLN A 218 11.62 -13.85 -6.38
CA GLN A 218 12.86 -13.54 -7.11
C GLN A 218 12.60 -12.91 -8.48
N GLN A 219 11.54 -13.33 -9.17
CA GLN A 219 11.11 -12.74 -10.44
C GLN A 219 10.57 -11.33 -10.24
N LEU A 220 9.76 -11.12 -9.20
CA LEU A 220 9.21 -9.82 -8.85
C LEU A 220 10.32 -8.84 -8.44
N ASP A 221 11.21 -9.24 -7.54
CA ASP A 221 12.35 -8.46 -7.07
C ASP A 221 13.20 -7.99 -8.25
N SER A 222 13.55 -8.91 -9.15
CA SER A 222 14.31 -8.60 -10.35
C SER A 222 13.54 -7.63 -11.27
N ARG A 223 12.24 -7.81 -11.45
CA ARG A 223 11.39 -6.93 -12.28
C ARG A 223 11.37 -5.51 -11.72
N VAL A 224 11.15 -5.35 -10.42
CA VAL A 224 11.10 -4.03 -9.76
C VAL A 224 12.46 -3.33 -9.84
N ARG A 225 13.54 -4.04 -9.52
CA ARG A 225 14.91 -3.49 -9.63
C ARG A 225 15.22 -3.05 -11.07
N ASN A 226 14.84 -3.85 -12.07
CA ASN A 226 15.06 -3.52 -13.48
C ASN A 226 14.26 -2.30 -13.94
N ILE A 227 13.05 -2.08 -13.42
CA ILE A 227 12.27 -0.86 -13.72
C ILE A 227 13.04 0.36 -13.22
N GLY A 228 13.50 0.34 -11.97
CA GLY A 228 14.20 1.49 -11.38
C GLY A 228 15.56 1.78 -12.05
N ASN A 229 16.34 0.74 -12.34
CA ASN A 229 17.67 0.85 -12.94
C ASN A 229 17.66 1.46 -14.35
N LYS A 230 16.51 1.52 -15.03
CA LYS A 230 16.39 2.26 -16.30
C LYS A 230 16.65 3.76 -16.13
N LEU A 231 16.44 4.30 -14.93
CA LEU A 231 16.71 5.70 -14.61
C LEU A 231 17.93 5.87 -13.70
N SER A 232 17.94 5.24 -12.53
CA SER A 232 19.06 5.33 -11.59
C SER A 232 19.01 4.23 -10.52
N SER A 233 20.13 4.00 -9.83
CA SER A 233 20.17 3.13 -8.65
C SER A 233 19.30 3.67 -7.51
N ASN A 234 19.27 4.99 -7.32
CA ASN A 234 18.44 5.62 -6.29
C ASN A 234 16.95 5.37 -6.54
N TYR A 235 16.52 5.43 -7.81
CA TYR A 235 15.15 5.10 -8.15
C TYR A 235 14.83 3.63 -7.90
N ALA A 236 15.76 2.73 -8.25
CA ALA A 236 15.61 1.30 -7.96
C ALA A 236 15.48 1.01 -6.47
N ASP A 237 16.29 1.65 -5.61
CA ASP A 237 16.21 1.51 -4.15
C ASP A 237 14.83 1.98 -3.62
N ILE A 238 14.31 3.10 -4.15
CA ILE A 238 12.98 3.60 -3.78
C ILE A 238 11.90 2.58 -4.16
N LEU A 239 11.87 2.08 -5.39
CA LEU A 239 10.83 1.15 -5.81
C LEU A 239 10.87 -0.16 -5.02
N GLU A 240 12.08 -0.70 -4.83
CA GLU A 240 12.31 -1.95 -4.12
C GLU A 240 11.90 -1.86 -2.64
N GLY A 241 12.20 -0.73 -1.97
CA GLY A 241 11.88 -0.54 -0.55
C GLY A 241 10.39 -0.47 -0.20
N HIS A 242 9.49 -0.25 -1.17
CA HIS A 242 8.08 0.07 -0.90
C HIS A 242 7.08 -0.99 -1.33
N MET A 243 7.49 -2.07 -2.00
CA MET A 243 6.56 -3.09 -2.49
C MET A 243 5.71 -3.74 -1.38
N ARG A 244 6.32 -4.12 -0.25
CA ARG A 244 5.58 -4.64 0.91
C ARG A 244 4.60 -3.62 1.50
N GLN A 245 4.91 -2.33 1.45
CA GLN A 245 4.03 -1.27 1.95
C GLN A 245 2.83 -1.02 1.02
N ILE A 246 3.03 -1.12 -0.29
CA ILE A 246 1.95 -1.01 -1.30
C ILE A 246 0.91 -2.11 -1.09
N PHE A 247 1.36 -3.35 -0.88
CA PHE A 247 0.47 -4.52 -0.72
C PHE A 247 0.03 -4.77 0.73
N GLY A 248 0.75 -4.27 1.74
CA GLY A 248 0.44 -4.54 3.16
C GLY A 248 -0.86 -3.89 3.66
N GLY A 249 -1.36 -2.89 2.96
CA GLY A 249 -2.62 -2.20 3.29
C GLY A 249 -3.86 -2.77 2.60
N LEU A 250 -3.74 -3.84 1.80
CA LEU A 250 -4.86 -4.38 1.00
C LEU A 250 -5.17 -5.85 1.32
N GLN A 251 -6.43 -6.23 1.16
CA GLN A 251 -6.89 -7.62 1.21
C GLN A 251 -7.73 -7.95 -0.04
N VAL A 252 -7.42 -9.06 -0.71
CA VAL A 252 -8.24 -9.62 -1.79
C VAL A 252 -9.24 -10.60 -1.18
N THR A 253 -10.52 -10.41 -1.50
CA THR A 253 -11.63 -11.10 -0.82
C THR A 253 -12.67 -11.60 -1.82
N ILE A 254 -13.54 -12.48 -1.33
CA ILE A 254 -14.67 -13.08 -2.03
C ILE A 254 -15.90 -13.13 -1.10
N PRO A 255 -17.13 -13.16 -1.64
CA PRO A 255 -18.32 -13.13 -0.80
C PRO A 255 -18.48 -14.37 0.09
N THR A 256 -18.88 -14.17 1.34
CA THR A 256 -19.30 -15.25 2.25
C THR A 256 -20.82 -15.43 2.18
N PRO A 257 -21.39 -16.65 2.12
CA PRO A 257 -20.75 -17.96 2.16
C PRO A 257 -20.50 -18.59 0.77
N SER A 258 -20.79 -17.90 -0.34
CA SER A 258 -20.69 -18.49 -1.68
C SER A 258 -19.26 -18.84 -2.07
N LEU A 259 -18.28 -18.07 -1.59
CA LEU A 259 -16.86 -18.17 -1.92
C LEU A 259 -16.63 -18.14 -3.45
N ASP A 260 -17.49 -17.42 -4.16
CA ASP A 260 -17.44 -17.29 -5.62
C ASP A 260 -16.29 -16.38 -6.04
N THR A 261 -15.24 -16.98 -6.62
CA THR A 261 -14.04 -16.27 -7.06
C THR A 261 -14.29 -15.32 -8.23
N SER A 262 -15.40 -15.46 -8.96
CA SER A 262 -15.76 -14.52 -10.03
C SER A 262 -16.19 -13.15 -9.50
N GLN A 263 -16.55 -13.07 -8.21
CA GLN A 263 -16.96 -11.85 -7.51
C GLN A 263 -15.85 -11.28 -6.63
N ALA A 264 -14.59 -11.56 -6.97
CA ALA A 264 -13.46 -11.10 -6.19
C ALA A 264 -13.36 -9.56 -6.17
N MET A 265 -13.07 -9.03 -5.00
CA MET A 265 -12.85 -7.61 -4.72
C MET A 265 -11.55 -7.42 -3.94
N ALA A 266 -11.06 -6.19 -3.90
CA ALA A 266 -9.98 -5.80 -3.00
C ALA A 266 -10.37 -4.59 -2.18
N PHE A 267 -9.96 -4.60 -0.92
CA PHE A 267 -10.18 -3.50 0.01
C PHE A 267 -8.84 -3.02 0.55
N MET A 268 -8.64 -1.71 0.57
CA MET A 268 -7.43 -1.05 1.00
C MET A 268 -7.74 -0.09 2.13
N LYS A 269 -6.96 -0.18 3.19
CA LYS A 269 -7.04 0.68 4.36
C LYS A 269 -6.25 1.95 4.16
N GLU A 270 -6.84 3.08 4.52
CA GLU A 270 -6.12 4.35 4.63
C GLU A 270 -5.30 4.42 5.93
N VAL A 271 -4.13 3.79 5.91
CA VAL A 271 -3.26 3.68 7.10
C VAL A 271 -2.72 5.06 7.52
N SER A 272 -2.66 5.27 8.84
CA SER A 272 -2.07 6.46 9.52
C SER A 272 -2.84 7.78 9.45
N THR A 273 -4.02 7.76 8.84
CA THR A 273 -5.03 8.84 8.92
C THR A 273 -6.28 8.29 9.61
N ASP A 274 -7.48 8.53 9.06
CA ASP A 274 -8.77 8.21 9.69
C ASP A 274 -9.19 6.74 9.54
N GLY A 275 -8.44 5.97 8.74
CA GLY A 275 -8.62 4.53 8.59
C GLY A 275 -9.75 4.15 7.62
N ASN A 276 -10.13 5.06 6.73
CA ASN A 276 -11.18 4.88 5.74
C ASN A 276 -10.86 3.72 4.77
N VAL A 277 -11.89 3.21 4.12
CA VAL A 277 -11.80 2.07 3.19
C VAL A 277 -11.92 2.56 1.74
N ASN A 278 -10.93 2.22 0.90
CA ASN A 278 -10.89 2.54 -0.54
C ASN A 278 -11.08 4.04 -0.85
N THR A 279 -10.39 4.91 -0.12
CA THR A 279 -10.47 6.36 -0.30
C THR A 279 -10.10 6.81 -1.72
N LEU A 280 -11.04 7.45 -2.42
CA LEU A 280 -10.91 7.81 -3.83
C LEU A 280 -10.03 9.03 -4.08
N ALA A 281 -10.06 10.06 -3.23
CA ALA A 281 -9.37 11.31 -3.53
C ALA A 281 -7.87 11.28 -3.19
N ASP A 282 -7.45 10.46 -2.20
CA ASP A 282 -6.08 10.45 -1.68
C ASP A 282 -5.37 9.10 -1.85
N LEU A 283 -5.96 8.00 -1.35
CA LEU A 283 -5.28 6.71 -1.25
C LEU A 283 -5.16 5.96 -2.58
N LEU A 284 -6.31 5.64 -3.20
CA LEU A 284 -6.37 4.86 -4.42
C LEU A 284 -5.59 5.48 -5.61
N PRO A 285 -5.69 6.79 -5.89
CA PRO A 285 -4.93 7.39 -6.99
C PRO A 285 -3.42 7.36 -6.77
N ARG A 286 -2.97 7.41 -5.50
CA ARG A 286 -1.56 7.27 -5.12
C ARG A 286 -1.08 5.83 -5.18
N ALA A 287 -1.91 4.85 -4.86
CA ALA A 287 -1.52 3.45 -5.03
C ALA A 287 -1.50 3.00 -6.51
N LEU A 288 -2.31 3.62 -7.37
CA LEU A 288 -2.55 3.21 -8.76
C LEU A 288 -1.29 3.00 -9.62
N PRO A 289 -0.26 3.86 -9.61
CA PRO A 289 0.85 3.72 -10.55
C PRO A 289 1.59 2.38 -10.42
N ALA A 290 1.73 1.86 -9.20
CA ALA A 290 2.31 0.55 -8.97
C ALA A 290 1.46 -0.57 -9.60
N PHE A 291 0.14 -0.54 -9.43
CA PHE A 291 -0.75 -1.52 -10.04
C PHE A 291 -0.81 -1.37 -11.55
N TYR A 292 -0.81 -0.15 -12.08
CA TYR A 292 -0.80 0.12 -13.51
C TYR A 292 0.45 -0.50 -14.17
N VAL A 293 1.61 -0.41 -13.52
CA VAL A 293 2.87 -0.97 -14.03
C VAL A 293 2.98 -2.49 -13.83
N LEU A 294 2.57 -2.97 -12.67
CA LEU A 294 2.92 -4.32 -12.23
C LEU A 294 1.75 -5.30 -12.32
N ALA A 295 0.55 -4.89 -11.92
CA ALA A 295 -0.61 -5.75 -11.71
C ALA A 295 -1.95 -5.05 -12.04
N PRO A 296 -2.24 -4.76 -13.32
CA PRO A 296 -3.39 -3.94 -13.71
C PRO A 296 -4.75 -4.38 -13.17
N ASP A 297 -4.97 -5.69 -13.00
CA ASP A 297 -6.25 -6.21 -12.49
C ASP A 297 -6.53 -5.82 -11.03
N TYR A 298 -5.53 -5.43 -10.25
CA TYR A 298 -5.77 -4.87 -8.91
C TYR A 298 -6.52 -3.54 -8.95
N ILE A 299 -6.37 -2.75 -10.03
CA ILE A 299 -7.16 -1.53 -10.21
C ILE A 299 -8.65 -1.89 -10.28
N ARG A 300 -9.00 -2.92 -11.06
CA ARG A 300 -10.37 -3.45 -11.13
C ARG A 300 -10.86 -3.93 -9.77
N LEU A 301 -10.06 -4.75 -9.07
CA LEU A 301 -10.43 -5.31 -7.77
C LEU A 301 -10.70 -4.22 -6.72
N LEU A 302 -9.90 -3.15 -6.70
CA LEU A 302 -10.05 -2.02 -5.77
C LEU A 302 -11.24 -1.10 -6.13
N LEU A 303 -11.56 -0.96 -7.42
CA LEU A 303 -12.67 -0.12 -7.89
C LEU A 303 -14.02 -0.85 -7.88
N GLU A 304 -14.05 -2.17 -7.99
CA GLU A 304 -15.29 -2.96 -7.97
C GLU A 304 -16.19 -2.67 -6.75
N PRO A 305 -15.70 -2.69 -5.49
CA PRO A 305 -16.55 -2.39 -4.33
C PRO A 305 -17.02 -0.94 -4.33
N VAL A 306 -16.20 0.01 -4.82
CA VAL A 306 -16.58 1.42 -4.95
C VAL A 306 -17.71 1.59 -5.97
N LEU A 307 -17.56 1.02 -7.17
CA LEU A 307 -18.57 1.08 -8.23
C LEU A 307 -19.86 0.34 -7.84
N THR A 308 -19.75 -0.78 -7.15
CA THR A 308 -20.90 -1.52 -6.61
C THR A 308 -21.66 -0.66 -5.60
N PHE A 309 -20.95 -0.01 -4.67
CA PHE A 309 -21.55 0.93 -3.72
C PHE A 309 -22.15 2.16 -4.42
N SER A 310 -21.53 2.67 -5.49
CA SER A 310 -22.05 3.80 -6.25
C SER A 310 -23.48 3.55 -6.76
N LYS A 311 -23.86 2.31 -7.11
CA LYS A 311 -25.23 2.00 -7.59
C LYS A 311 -26.33 2.35 -6.58
N GLN A 312 -26.02 2.39 -5.29
CA GLN A 312 -26.94 2.79 -4.22
C GLN A 312 -26.66 4.21 -3.68
N TRP A 313 -25.67 4.91 -4.24
CA TRP A 313 -25.29 6.25 -3.83
C TRP A 313 -26.22 7.31 -4.45
N PRO A 314 -26.91 8.13 -3.65
CA PRO A 314 -27.93 9.05 -4.17
C PRO A 314 -27.35 10.27 -4.89
N GLU A 315 -26.12 10.68 -4.58
CA GLU A 315 -25.57 11.96 -5.03
C GLU A 315 -25.12 11.97 -6.49
N ASN A 316 -24.97 13.17 -7.05
CA ASN A 316 -24.50 13.40 -8.42
C ASN A 316 -22.98 13.36 -8.58
N TYR A 317 -22.25 13.13 -7.49
CA TYR A 317 -20.79 13.03 -7.43
C TYR A 317 -20.40 11.67 -6.84
N ALA A 318 -19.18 11.21 -7.08
CA ALA A 318 -18.69 9.93 -6.54
C ALA A 318 -18.60 9.99 -5.01
N VAL A 319 -18.57 8.84 -4.33
CA VAL A 319 -18.32 8.80 -2.87
C VAL A 319 -16.89 9.19 -2.53
N HIS A 320 -16.64 9.62 -1.29
CA HIS A 320 -15.27 9.83 -0.81
C HIS A 320 -14.56 8.50 -0.52
N ASP A 321 -15.21 7.67 0.28
CA ASP A 321 -14.80 6.34 0.72
C ASP A 321 -16.05 5.45 0.86
N ILE A 322 -15.85 4.16 1.08
CA ILE A 322 -16.96 3.20 1.28
C ILE A 322 -17.07 2.71 2.72
N GLY A 323 -16.34 3.32 3.65
CA GLY A 323 -16.27 2.86 5.03
C GLY A 323 -15.40 3.75 5.90
N LYS A 324 -15.95 4.21 7.02
CA LYS A 324 -15.24 5.08 7.97
C LYS A 324 -14.04 4.45 8.65
N HIS A 325 -14.13 3.17 9.00
CA HIS A 325 -13.05 2.49 9.71
C HIS A 325 -12.90 1.07 9.17
N TYR A 326 -11.71 0.76 8.66
CA TYR A 326 -11.35 -0.58 8.24
C TYR A 326 -11.49 -1.60 9.40
N PRO A 327 -12.00 -2.82 9.16
CA PRO A 327 -12.50 -3.36 7.90
C PRO A 327 -14.03 -3.30 7.81
N ASN A 328 -14.62 -2.11 7.85
CA ASN A 328 -16.06 -1.93 7.69
C ASN A 328 -16.33 -1.03 6.48
N ALA A 329 -16.51 -1.65 5.31
CA ALA A 329 -16.98 -1.00 4.10
C ALA A 329 -18.53 -0.93 4.09
N THR A 330 -19.09 -0.27 5.09
CA THR A 330 -20.53 -0.25 5.38
C THR A 330 -21.22 1.07 5.01
N GLY A 331 -20.54 1.95 4.29
CA GLY A 331 -21.08 3.24 3.85
C GLY A 331 -20.07 4.39 3.99
N GLU A 332 -20.32 5.48 3.25
CA GLU A 332 -19.49 6.69 3.28
C GLU A 332 -19.37 7.25 4.70
N THR A 333 -18.21 7.83 4.99
CA THR A 333 -17.97 8.64 6.18
C THR A 333 -18.69 9.99 6.09
N PRO A 334 -19.69 10.28 6.94
CA PRO A 334 -20.40 11.55 6.90
C PRO A 334 -19.61 12.63 7.65
N GLN A 335 -18.56 13.15 7.04
CA GLN A 335 -17.73 14.23 7.59
C GLN A 335 -17.60 15.38 6.57
N ALA A 336 -17.49 16.61 7.05
CA ALA A 336 -17.45 17.79 6.18
C ALA A 336 -16.07 17.96 5.52
N GLU A 337 -15.03 17.53 6.23
CA GLU A 337 -13.63 17.53 5.81
C GLU A 337 -13.41 16.58 4.62
N GLU A 338 -14.13 15.46 4.60
CA GLU A 338 -14.09 14.42 3.55
C GLU A 338 -14.91 14.76 2.30
N LYS A 339 -15.51 15.97 2.22
CA LYS A 339 -16.26 16.42 1.03
C LYS A 339 -15.35 16.93 -0.07
N LEU A 340 -14.59 16.01 -0.68
CA LEU A 340 -13.63 16.28 -1.77
C LEU A 340 -14.29 16.09 -3.14
N LEU A 341 -15.43 16.75 -3.35
CA LEU A 341 -16.42 16.38 -4.37
C LEU A 341 -15.85 16.35 -5.80
N LEU A 342 -15.08 17.36 -6.20
CA LEU A 342 -14.46 17.38 -7.53
C LEU A 342 -13.32 16.38 -7.66
N ASP A 343 -12.49 16.20 -6.62
CA ASP A 343 -11.37 15.25 -6.62
C ASP A 343 -11.88 13.82 -6.73
N GLN A 344 -12.71 13.35 -5.79
CA GLN A 344 -13.19 11.97 -5.75
C GLN A 344 -13.97 11.60 -7.02
N THR A 345 -14.75 12.54 -7.57
CA THR A 345 -15.51 12.34 -8.80
C THR A 345 -14.61 12.26 -10.02
N SER A 346 -13.63 13.17 -10.14
CA SER A 346 -12.68 13.15 -11.25
C SER A 346 -11.82 11.90 -11.21
N VAL A 347 -11.34 11.53 -10.02
CA VAL A 347 -10.48 10.37 -9.78
C VAL A 347 -11.15 9.07 -10.18
N LEU A 348 -12.39 8.83 -9.75
CA LEU A 348 -13.09 7.62 -10.15
C LEU A 348 -13.16 7.48 -11.69
N LEU A 349 -13.51 8.56 -12.40
CA LEU A 349 -13.62 8.54 -13.86
C LEU A 349 -12.29 8.22 -14.55
N TRP A 350 -11.20 8.90 -14.15
CA TRP A 350 -9.92 8.70 -14.81
C TRP A 350 -9.25 7.38 -14.40
N MET A 351 -9.47 6.88 -13.18
CA MET A 351 -8.95 5.57 -12.73
C MET A 351 -9.62 4.41 -13.48
N VAL A 352 -10.93 4.50 -13.68
CA VAL A 352 -11.68 3.53 -14.49
C VAL A 352 -11.15 3.51 -15.94
N TYR A 353 -10.93 4.69 -16.52
CA TYR A 353 -10.32 4.79 -17.84
C TYR A 353 -8.87 4.28 -17.87
N ALA A 354 -8.08 4.54 -16.82
CA ALA A 354 -6.72 3.99 -16.69
C ALA A 354 -6.75 2.47 -16.76
N TYR A 355 -7.65 1.80 -16.02
CA TYR A 355 -7.82 0.35 -16.09
C TYR A 355 -8.20 -0.11 -17.50
N GLN A 356 -9.21 0.49 -18.13
CA GLN A 356 -9.62 0.14 -19.49
C GLN A 356 -8.44 0.29 -20.47
N LYS A 357 -7.64 1.35 -20.34
CA LYS A 357 -6.49 1.63 -21.22
C LYS A 357 -5.42 0.56 -21.11
N VAL A 358 -5.04 0.15 -19.90
CA VAL A 358 -3.96 -0.83 -19.68
C VAL A 358 -4.42 -2.27 -19.88
N SER A 359 -5.65 -2.62 -19.46
CA SER A 359 -6.18 -3.98 -19.55
C SER A 359 -6.84 -4.30 -20.90
N LYS A 360 -7.22 -3.26 -21.66
CA LYS A 360 -8.08 -3.35 -22.86
C LYS A 360 -9.48 -3.92 -22.57
N ASN A 361 -9.87 -4.05 -21.31
CA ASN A 361 -11.19 -4.56 -20.93
C ASN A 361 -12.24 -3.45 -20.98
N THR A 362 -13.06 -3.45 -22.04
CA THR A 362 -14.17 -2.50 -22.24
C THR A 362 -15.51 -3.02 -21.71
N GLN A 363 -15.61 -4.31 -21.39
CA GLN A 363 -16.87 -4.95 -20.99
C GLN A 363 -17.19 -4.73 -19.52
N TRP A 364 -16.17 -4.76 -18.65
CA TRP A 364 -16.32 -4.64 -17.20
C TRP A 364 -17.16 -3.43 -16.78
N ILE A 365 -16.95 -2.28 -17.43
CA ILE A 365 -17.57 -1.03 -17.00
C ILE A 365 -18.97 -0.76 -17.57
N GLN A 366 -19.46 -1.57 -18.51
CA GLN A 366 -20.68 -1.28 -19.26
C GLN A 366 -21.91 -1.05 -18.35
N SER A 367 -22.06 -1.86 -17.29
CA SER A 367 -23.16 -1.71 -16.33
C SER A 367 -23.07 -0.45 -15.46
N TYR A 368 -21.90 0.20 -15.43
CA TYR A 368 -21.60 1.38 -14.62
C TYR A 368 -21.61 2.69 -15.44
N ILE A 369 -21.65 2.63 -16.78
CA ILE A 369 -21.66 3.84 -17.63
C ILE A 369 -22.72 4.87 -17.22
N PRO A 370 -23.99 4.50 -16.92
CA PRO A 370 -25.00 5.50 -16.55
C PRO A 370 -24.66 6.30 -15.29
N ILE A 371 -24.03 5.67 -14.29
CA ILE A 371 -23.61 6.39 -13.07
C ILE A 371 -22.34 7.20 -13.28
N LEU A 372 -21.41 6.71 -14.09
CA LEU A 372 -20.22 7.47 -14.48
C LEU A 372 -20.59 8.70 -15.33
N GLU A 373 -21.62 8.62 -16.17
CA GLU A 373 -22.14 9.75 -16.93
C GLU A 373 -22.75 10.82 -15.99
N LYS A 374 -23.51 10.41 -14.97
CA LYS A 374 -24.02 11.30 -13.91
C LYS A 374 -22.87 12.09 -13.26
N TYR A 375 -21.77 11.41 -12.93
CA TYR A 375 -20.57 11.99 -12.35
C TYR A 375 -19.82 12.93 -13.32
N ALA A 376 -19.69 12.55 -14.59
CA ALA A 376 -19.11 13.41 -15.61
C ALA A 376 -19.93 14.70 -15.80
N ASN A 377 -21.26 14.61 -15.77
CA ASN A 377 -22.16 15.76 -15.84
C ASN A 377 -21.99 16.70 -14.65
N TYR A 378 -21.76 16.17 -13.44
CA TYR A 378 -21.45 16.99 -12.27
C TYR A 378 -20.16 17.79 -12.45
N LEU A 379 -19.11 17.18 -13.00
CA LEU A 379 -17.86 17.88 -13.33
C LEU A 379 -18.05 18.94 -14.41
N VAL A 380 -18.87 18.67 -15.44
CA VAL A 380 -19.19 19.67 -16.49
C VAL A 380 -19.86 20.91 -15.90
N GLN A 381 -20.69 20.75 -14.87
CA GLN A 381 -21.42 21.84 -14.22
C GLN A 381 -20.55 22.63 -13.23
N ASN A 382 -19.66 21.96 -12.48
CA ASN A 382 -18.99 22.54 -11.31
C ASN A 382 -17.46 22.64 -11.44
N GLY A 383 -16.87 22.02 -12.45
CA GLY A 383 -15.43 21.76 -12.52
C GLY A 383 -14.58 22.94 -12.96
N LEU A 384 -15.04 23.76 -13.92
CA LEU A 384 -14.22 24.86 -14.45
C LEU A 384 -13.97 25.97 -13.42
N TYR A 385 -14.98 26.29 -12.62
CA TYR A 385 -14.92 27.25 -11.53
C TYR A 385 -15.26 26.53 -10.22
N PRO A 386 -14.29 25.82 -9.62
CA PRO A 386 -14.54 25.04 -8.42
C PRO A 386 -15.24 25.87 -7.33
N PRO A 387 -16.37 25.41 -6.78
CA PRO A 387 -16.99 26.07 -5.64
C PRO A 387 -16.10 25.98 -4.40
N LYS A 388 -16.46 26.71 -3.34
CA LYS A 388 -15.75 26.66 -2.06
C LYS A 388 -15.81 25.25 -1.47
N GLN A 389 -14.71 24.51 -1.58
CA GLN A 389 -14.55 23.14 -1.07
C GLN A 389 -13.08 22.86 -0.75
N ARG A 390 -12.79 21.73 -0.09
CA ARG A 390 -11.41 21.24 0.10
C ARG A 390 -10.95 20.44 -1.12
N SER A 391 -9.63 20.28 -1.25
CA SER A 391 -9.02 19.26 -2.12
C SER A 391 -8.34 18.20 -1.27
N ALA A 392 -7.84 17.13 -1.88
CA ALA A 392 -7.00 16.11 -1.23
C ALA A 392 -5.67 16.65 -0.65
N VAL A 393 -5.42 17.96 -0.77
CA VAL A 393 -4.31 18.67 -0.15
C VAL A 393 -4.81 19.38 1.11
N ASP A 394 -4.84 18.66 2.23
CA ASP A 394 -5.46 19.10 3.50
C ASP A 394 -4.92 20.40 4.10
N SER A 395 -3.73 20.83 3.64
CA SER A 395 -3.12 22.09 4.07
C SER A 395 -3.78 23.33 3.46
N ILE A 396 -4.57 23.16 2.40
CA ILE A 396 -5.35 24.23 1.78
C ILE A 396 -6.75 24.21 2.39
N GLN A 397 -7.14 25.32 3.02
CA GLN A 397 -8.50 25.48 3.56
C GLN A 397 -9.54 25.47 2.45
N ALA A 398 -10.81 25.24 2.80
CA ALA A 398 -11.88 25.24 1.81
C ALA A 398 -12.02 26.61 1.10
N THR A 399 -11.62 26.66 -0.16
CA THR A 399 -11.56 27.86 -1.00
C THR A 399 -12.14 27.58 -2.38
N ALA A 400 -12.68 28.61 -3.03
CA ALA A 400 -13.17 28.52 -4.41
C ALA A 400 -12.02 28.71 -5.41
N ASN A 401 -12.26 28.33 -6.66
CA ASN A 401 -11.35 28.54 -7.79
C ASN A 401 -9.95 27.90 -7.64
N GLN A 402 -9.83 26.79 -6.90
CA GLN A 402 -8.59 26.02 -6.83
C GLN A 402 -8.24 25.43 -8.20
N THR A 403 -7.08 25.79 -8.74
CA THR A 403 -6.66 25.40 -10.10
C THR A 403 -6.56 23.89 -10.26
N ILE A 404 -6.00 23.19 -9.28
CA ILE A 404 -5.82 21.73 -9.30
C ILE A 404 -7.16 20.96 -9.43
N LEU A 405 -8.23 21.43 -8.77
CA LEU A 405 -9.56 20.82 -8.85
C LEU A 405 -10.16 20.98 -10.26
N ALA A 406 -9.91 22.12 -10.91
CA ALA A 406 -10.34 22.35 -12.27
C ALA A 406 -9.57 21.48 -13.27
N MET A 407 -8.25 21.31 -13.06
CA MET A 407 -7.43 20.42 -13.87
C MET A 407 -7.88 18.96 -13.76
N TYR A 408 -8.13 18.47 -12.55
CA TYR A 408 -8.70 17.15 -12.36
C TYR A 408 -10.06 17.00 -13.03
N SER A 409 -10.92 18.01 -12.92
CA SER A 409 -12.23 18.00 -13.59
C SER A 409 -12.10 17.88 -15.11
N ALA A 410 -11.17 18.62 -15.73
CA ALA A 410 -10.90 18.53 -17.16
C ALA A 410 -10.43 17.11 -17.57
N ILE A 411 -9.53 16.52 -16.78
CA ILE A 411 -9.01 15.15 -16.99
C ILE A 411 -10.11 14.11 -16.80
N GLY A 412 -10.92 14.21 -15.75
CA GLY A 412 -12.03 13.30 -15.46
C GLY A 412 -13.11 13.33 -16.55
N ILE A 413 -13.49 14.53 -17.02
CA ILE A 413 -14.44 14.73 -18.13
C ILE A 413 -13.90 14.08 -19.41
N ALA A 414 -12.65 14.37 -19.79
CA ALA A 414 -12.06 13.80 -21.00
C ALA A 414 -11.89 12.28 -20.90
N SER A 415 -11.50 11.77 -19.74
CA SER A 415 -11.38 10.34 -19.47
C SER A 415 -12.72 9.63 -19.64
N PHE A 416 -13.82 10.21 -19.14
CA PHE A 416 -15.16 9.67 -19.40
C PHE A 416 -15.51 9.70 -20.90
N GLY A 417 -15.14 10.77 -21.60
CA GLY A 417 -15.31 10.88 -23.06
C GLY A 417 -14.63 9.74 -23.82
N GLU A 418 -13.38 9.42 -23.48
CA GLU A 418 -12.67 8.28 -24.05
C GLU A 418 -13.28 6.94 -23.61
N LEU A 419 -13.60 6.80 -22.32
CA LEU A 419 -14.18 5.59 -21.74
C LEU A 419 -15.49 5.19 -22.43
N ALA A 420 -16.39 6.15 -22.62
CA ALA A 420 -17.73 5.96 -23.16
C ALA A 420 -17.82 6.21 -24.68
N SER A 421 -16.69 6.50 -25.36
CA SER A 421 -16.68 6.91 -26.77
C SER A 421 -17.61 8.10 -27.07
N ALA A 422 -17.62 9.08 -26.17
CA ALA A 422 -18.50 10.25 -26.18
C ALA A 422 -17.68 11.54 -26.46
N PRO A 423 -17.48 11.90 -27.74
CA PRO A 423 -16.55 12.97 -28.15
C PRO A 423 -16.92 14.36 -27.63
N ASN A 424 -18.19 14.59 -27.28
CA ASN A 424 -18.64 15.82 -26.63
C ASN A 424 -17.99 16.02 -25.25
N TYR A 425 -17.78 14.96 -24.47
CA TYR A 425 -17.07 15.05 -23.20
C TYR A 425 -15.57 15.26 -23.42
N THR A 426 -14.93 14.53 -24.36
CA THR A 426 -13.52 14.78 -24.72
C THR A 426 -13.29 16.24 -25.15
N ALA A 427 -14.16 16.78 -26.00
CA ALA A 427 -14.11 18.19 -26.41
C ALA A 427 -14.33 19.15 -25.23
N LYS A 428 -15.22 18.81 -24.30
CA LYS A 428 -15.50 19.62 -23.11
C LYS A 428 -14.32 19.66 -22.13
N GLY A 429 -13.64 18.53 -21.90
CA GLY A 429 -12.41 18.48 -21.12
C GLY A 429 -11.30 19.34 -21.73
N ARG A 430 -11.17 19.33 -23.07
CA ARG A 430 -10.23 20.19 -23.79
C ARG A 430 -10.57 21.69 -23.71
N ASP A 431 -11.85 22.05 -23.80
CA ASP A 431 -12.34 23.42 -23.56
C ASP A 431 -11.98 23.90 -22.15
N PHE A 432 -12.16 23.04 -21.14
CA PHE A 432 -11.76 23.35 -19.77
C PHE A 432 -10.25 23.55 -19.65
N ALA A 433 -9.44 22.63 -20.18
CA ALA A 433 -7.98 22.72 -20.11
C ALA A 433 -7.46 24.06 -20.69
N ASN A 434 -7.96 24.48 -21.85
CA ASN A 434 -7.60 25.77 -22.45
C ASN A 434 -7.94 26.95 -21.55
N LYS A 435 -9.18 27.00 -21.03
CA LYS A 435 -9.63 28.08 -20.14
C LYS A 435 -8.87 28.09 -18.81
N ILE A 436 -8.51 26.93 -18.28
CA ILE A 436 -7.68 26.81 -17.07
C ILE A 436 -6.33 27.47 -17.30
N LEU A 437 -5.67 27.22 -18.44
CA LEU A 437 -4.39 27.85 -18.75
C LEU A 437 -4.50 29.38 -18.85
N ASP A 438 -5.58 29.88 -19.45
CA ASP A 438 -5.85 31.33 -19.52
C ASP A 438 -6.06 31.96 -18.13
N LEU A 439 -6.74 31.25 -17.22
CA LEU A 439 -7.12 31.74 -15.89
C LEU A 439 -6.02 31.56 -14.83
N ALA A 440 -5.20 30.53 -14.97
CA ALA A 440 -4.27 30.08 -13.93
C ALA A 440 -2.80 30.24 -14.29
N THR A 441 -2.44 30.56 -15.53
CA THR A 441 -1.06 30.96 -15.83
C THR A 441 -0.83 32.36 -15.25
N ASN A 442 0.24 32.53 -14.48
CA ASN A 442 0.52 33.84 -13.90
C ASN A 442 0.80 34.90 -14.97
N ALA A 443 0.76 36.18 -14.60
CA ALA A 443 0.97 37.29 -15.53
C ALA A 443 2.35 37.29 -16.24
N LYS A 444 3.35 36.61 -15.67
CA LYS A 444 4.69 36.47 -16.28
C LYS A 444 4.78 35.30 -17.27
N GLY A 445 3.75 34.44 -17.36
CA GLY A 445 3.75 33.27 -18.23
C GLY A 445 4.76 32.21 -17.82
N ASN A 446 5.11 32.09 -16.53
CA ASN A 446 6.19 31.19 -16.09
C ASN A 446 5.78 30.11 -15.07
N HIS A 447 4.59 30.19 -14.46
CA HIS A 447 4.04 29.09 -13.66
C HIS A 447 2.50 29.16 -13.52
N ILE A 448 1.92 28.11 -12.95
CA ILE A 448 0.49 28.00 -12.65
C ILE A 448 0.27 28.41 -11.19
N ILE A 449 -0.71 29.28 -10.94
CA ILE A 449 -1.09 29.77 -9.62
C ILE A 449 -2.08 28.82 -8.91
N THR A 450 -2.10 28.86 -7.57
CA THR A 450 -2.94 27.95 -6.75
C THR A 450 -4.43 28.16 -6.95
N HIS A 451 -4.88 29.41 -6.97
CA HIS A 451 -6.26 29.78 -7.28
C HIS A 451 -6.33 30.82 -8.39
N TYR A 452 -7.41 30.81 -9.17
CA TYR A 452 -7.61 31.85 -10.18
C TYR A 452 -7.57 33.24 -9.56
N ASN A 453 -6.82 34.14 -10.20
CA ASN A 453 -6.56 35.53 -9.77
C ASN A 453 -5.69 35.68 -8.52
N ASP A 454 -5.04 34.62 -8.03
CA ASP A 454 -4.01 34.76 -7.01
C ASP A 454 -2.85 35.66 -7.48
N PRO A 455 -2.09 36.28 -6.55
CA PRO A 455 -0.85 36.97 -6.89
C PRO A 455 0.12 36.03 -7.62
N GLY A 456 0.93 36.56 -8.53
CA GLY A 456 1.91 35.77 -9.30
C GLY A 456 3.08 35.18 -8.49
N THR A 457 3.02 35.21 -7.17
CA THR A 457 3.90 34.48 -6.23
C THR A 457 3.25 33.20 -5.70
N SER A 458 1.93 33.02 -5.85
CA SER A 458 1.19 31.81 -5.47
C SER A 458 1.47 30.70 -6.48
N TRP A 459 1.68 29.48 -6.00
CA TRP A 459 1.84 28.31 -6.85
C TRP A 459 1.56 27.03 -6.08
N ILE A 460 1.18 25.99 -6.82
CA ILE A 460 1.00 24.63 -6.34
C ILE A 460 1.64 23.67 -7.35
N GLY A 461 2.22 22.56 -6.88
CA GLY A 461 2.68 21.52 -7.79
C GLY A 461 1.55 21.05 -8.70
N THR A 462 1.73 21.09 -10.01
CA THR A 462 0.69 20.73 -10.99
C THR A 462 0.67 19.22 -11.24
N TYR A 463 0.51 18.47 -10.15
CA TYR A 463 0.53 17.02 -10.16
C TYR A 463 -0.59 16.35 -10.98
N PRO A 464 -1.75 16.98 -11.29
CA PRO A 464 -2.72 16.38 -12.20
C PRO A 464 -2.18 16.15 -13.62
N PHE A 465 -1.15 16.88 -14.06
CA PHE A 465 -0.53 16.65 -15.38
C PHE A 465 -0.01 15.22 -15.56
N ALA A 466 0.40 14.56 -14.48
CA ALA A 466 0.84 13.17 -14.55
C ALA A 466 -0.24 12.25 -15.12
N PHE A 467 -1.51 12.50 -14.80
CA PHE A 467 -2.63 11.70 -15.28
C PHE A 467 -3.05 12.05 -16.71
N ASP A 468 -2.95 13.32 -17.12
CA ASP A 468 -3.10 13.71 -18.53
C ASP A 468 -2.08 12.97 -19.42
N LYS A 469 -0.81 12.94 -18.98
CA LYS A 469 0.27 12.23 -19.66
C LYS A 469 0.09 10.71 -19.62
N LEU A 470 -0.16 10.11 -18.45
CA LEU A 470 -0.40 8.67 -18.28
C LEU A 470 -1.52 8.18 -19.20
N LEU A 471 -2.63 8.92 -19.24
CA LEU A 471 -3.81 8.58 -20.01
C LEU A 471 -3.69 8.99 -21.49
N GLY A 472 -2.72 9.81 -21.84
CA GLY A 472 -2.48 10.25 -23.22
C GLY A 472 -3.64 11.07 -23.78
N LEU A 473 -4.31 11.86 -22.93
CA LEU A 473 -5.47 12.66 -23.32
C LEU A 473 -5.04 13.91 -24.13
N GLY A 474 -3.80 14.36 -23.92
CA GLY A 474 -3.21 15.50 -24.61
C GLY A 474 -4.00 16.78 -24.38
N LEU A 475 -4.51 16.99 -23.15
CA LEU A 475 -5.22 18.19 -22.77
C LEU A 475 -4.27 19.38 -22.59
N PHE A 476 -3.08 19.12 -22.07
CA PHE A 476 -2.02 20.10 -21.89
C PHE A 476 -0.85 19.78 -22.82
N ASN A 477 -0.30 20.80 -23.47
CA ASN A 477 0.79 20.61 -24.42
C ASN A 477 2.16 20.55 -23.72
N GLN A 478 3.17 20.04 -24.43
CA GLN A 478 4.53 19.91 -23.88
C GLN A 478 5.10 21.23 -23.36
N SER A 479 4.82 22.37 -24.01
CA SER A 479 5.30 23.68 -23.54
C SER A 479 4.79 24.08 -22.16
N VAL A 480 3.59 23.62 -21.76
CA VAL A 480 3.06 23.85 -20.42
C VAL A 480 3.82 23.02 -19.38
N TYR A 481 4.15 21.78 -19.71
CA TYR A 481 4.98 20.93 -18.85
C TYR A 481 6.40 21.51 -18.71
N ASP A 482 7.00 21.97 -19.81
CA ASP A 482 8.32 22.59 -19.82
C ASP A 482 8.34 23.87 -18.98
N MET A 483 7.28 24.69 -19.06
CA MET A 483 7.09 25.89 -18.23
C MET A 483 7.08 25.52 -16.74
N GLN A 484 6.28 24.53 -16.33
CA GLN A 484 6.22 24.10 -14.93
C GLN A 484 7.52 23.48 -14.45
N SER A 485 8.14 22.61 -15.26
CA SER A 485 9.43 22.02 -14.94
C SER A 485 10.47 23.10 -14.70
N LYS A 486 10.49 24.16 -15.52
CA LYS A 486 11.43 25.27 -15.34
C LYS A 486 11.17 26.06 -14.05
N TRP A 487 9.90 26.20 -13.66
CA TRP A 487 9.54 26.80 -12.37
C TRP A 487 10.04 25.97 -11.20
N TYR A 488 9.91 24.64 -11.25
CA TYR A 488 10.34 23.76 -10.16
C TYR A 488 11.84 23.87 -9.85
N GLU A 489 12.69 24.12 -10.85
CA GLU A 489 14.12 24.39 -10.63
C GLU A 489 14.38 25.53 -9.63
N THR A 490 13.47 26.50 -9.51
CA THR A 490 13.63 27.64 -8.60
C THR A 490 13.06 27.39 -7.20
N GLN A 491 12.39 26.26 -6.97
CA GLN A 491 11.73 25.92 -5.70
C GLN A 491 12.42 24.75 -4.96
N GLN A 492 13.56 24.27 -5.48
CA GLN A 492 14.24 23.09 -4.97
C GLN A 492 14.94 23.34 -3.62
N HIS A 493 14.75 22.41 -2.68
CA HIS A 493 15.54 22.30 -1.46
C HIS A 493 16.28 20.95 -1.44
N PRO A 494 17.34 20.78 -0.61
CA PRO A 494 18.10 19.53 -0.57
C PRO A 494 17.27 18.26 -0.32
N ASN A 495 16.15 18.36 0.39
CA ASN A 495 15.31 17.21 0.76
C ASN A 495 13.98 17.18 0.01
N GLY A 496 13.76 18.03 -0.99
CA GLY A 496 12.54 18.05 -1.79
C GLY A 496 12.12 19.46 -2.15
N MET A 497 10.86 19.63 -2.51
CA MET A 497 10.22 20.89 -2.89
C MET A 497 8.98 21.10 -2.03
N GLN A 498 8.68 22.35 -1.67
CA GLN A 498 7.38 22.66 -1.08
C GLN A 498 6.26 22.18 -2.04
N PHE A 499 5.18 21.58 -1.56
CA PHE A 499 4.10 21.14 -2.47
C PHE A 499 3.17 22.29 -2.89
N PHE A 500 3.15 23.40 -2.14
CA PHE A 500 2.60 24.69 -2.57
C PHE A 500 3.26 25.86 -1.82
N SER A 501 3.01 27.08 -2.28
CA SER A 501 3.73 28.29 -1.87
C SER A 501 3.58 28.72 -0.41
N GLU A 502 2.63 28.17 0.36
CA GLU A 502 2.37 28.60 1.75
C GLU A 502 2.68 27.52 2.81
N VAL A 503 3.47 26.50 2.47
CA VAL A 503 3.90 25.45 3.42
C VAL A 503 5.37 25.13 3.34
N ASP A 504 5.98 24.78 4.46
CA ASP A 504 7.40 24.40 4.55
C ASP A 504 7.67 22.90 4.34
N LYS A 505 6.70 22.17 3.77
CA LYS A 505 6.70 20.70 3.68
C LYS A 505 6.64 20.23 2.24
N THR A 506 7.18 19.05 1.99
CA THR A 506 6.97 18.28 0.76
C THR A 506 5.96 17.15 0.96
N VAL A 507 5.39 16.68 -0.14
CA VAL A 507 4.66 15.40 -0.25
C VAL A 507 5.32 14.61 -1.38
N SER A 508 6.19 13.67 -1.03
CA SER A 508 7.00 12.89 -1.98
C SER A 508 6.19 12.10 -3.00
N THR A 509 5.00 11.65 -2.63
CA THR A 509 4.09 10.96 -3.56
C THR A 509 3.58 11.91 -4.65
N LEU A 510 3.43 13.21 -4.36
CA LEU A 510 3.14 14.23 -5.38
C LEU A 510 4.39 14.60 -6.18
N GLU A 511 5.57 14.69 -5.55
CA GLU A 511 6.83 14.96 -6.24
C GLU A 511 7.09 13.95 -7.37
N MET A 512 6.79 12.67 -7.16
CA MET A 512 6.93 11.66 -8.21
C MET A 512 5.93 11.81 -9.36
N TRP A 513 4.77 12.44 -9.12
CA TRP A 513 3.86 12.84 -10.19
C TRP A 513 4.37 14.05 -10.97
N LEU A 514 4.98 15.02 -10.28
CA LEU A 514 5.66 16.14 -10.94
C LEU A 514 6.84 15.65 -11.77
N ALA A 515 7.64 14.73 -11.24
CA ALA A 515 8.79 14.12 -11.91
C ALA A 515 8.40 13.47 -13.25
N ALA A 516 7.22 12.85 -13.33
CA ALA A 516 6.73 12.18 -14.54
C ALA A 516 6.43 13.14 -15.71
N THR A 517 6.24 14.43 -15.44
CA THR A 517 5.98 15.47 -16.45
C THR A 517 7.08 16.52 -16.53
N SER A 518 8.18 16.32 -15.81
CA SER A 518 9.30 17.27 -15.76
C SER A 518 10.44 16.89 -16.72
N SER A 519 11.38 17.83 -16.91
CA SER A 519 12.65 17.55 -17.56
C SER A 519 13.44 16.48 -16.80
N SER A 520 14.41 15.83 -17.46
CA SER A 520 15.26 14.83 -16.80
C SER A 520 15.97 15.38 -15.57
N GLN A 521 16.48 16.62 -15.65
CA GLN A 521 17.17 17.27 -14.53
C GLN A 521 16.27 17.42 -13.30
N VAL A 522 15.02 17.84 -13.49
CA VAL A 522 14.07 18.06 -12.38
C VAL A 522 13.52 16.72 -11.86
N ARG A 523 13.28 15.76 -12.75
CA ARG A 523 12.89 14.39 -12.37
C ARG A 523 13.97 13.74 -11.50
N ASP A 524 15.23 13.82 -11.92
CA ASP A 524 16.36 13.21 -11.22
C ASP A 524 16.57 13.90 -9.85
N PHE A 525 16.36 15.22 -9.77
CA PHE A 525 16.32 15.93 -8.48
C PHE A 525 15.29 15.33 -7.51
N PHE A 526 14.03 15.12 -7.94
CA PHE A 526 12.99 14.56 -7.06
C PHE A 526 13.34 13.15 -6.59
N ILE A 527 13.83 12.30 -7.50
CA ILE A 527 14.28 10.94 -7.17
C ILE A 527 15.39 11.00 -6.10
N ASP A 528 16.40 11.84 -6.30
CA ASP A 528 17.55 11.93 -5.40
C ASP A 528 17.19 12.57 -4.05
N SER A 529 16.28 13.54 -4.00
CA SER A 529 15.84 14.18 -2.76
C SER A 529 14.99 13.24 -1.90
N ILE A 530 14.13 12.43 -2.53
CA ILE A 530 13.35 11.39 -1.86
C ILE A 530 14.30 10.31 -1.31
N HIS A 531 15.21 9.78 -2.15
CA HIS A 531 16.18 8.75 -1.73
C HIS A 531 17.03 9.22 -0.55
N ARG A 532 17.56 10.45 -0.63
CA ARG A 532 18.32 11.06 0.46
C ARG A 532 17.53 11.13 1.75
N THR A 533 16.25 11.51 1.69
CA THR A 533 15.43 11.65 2.90
C THR A 533 15.05 10.30 3.50
N LEU A 534 14.79 9.29 2.68
CA LEU A 534 14.49 7.94 3.14
C LEU A 534 15.72 7.24 3.75
N THR A 535 16.93 7.65 3.36
CA THR A 535 18.19 7.03 3.81
C THR A 535 19.00 7.88 4.81
N ASN A 536 18.48 9.03 5.25
CA ASN A 536 19.21 9.96 6.13
C ASN A 536 19.33 9.51 7.61
N GLY A 537 18.61 8.45 8.02
CA GLY A 537 18.62 7.97 9.41
C GLY A 537 17.88 8.85 10.43
N LEU A 538 17.14 9.88 9.99
CA LEU A 538 16.37 10.77 10.88
C LEU A 538 14.98 10.21 11.25
N ASN A 539 14.47 9.28 10.45
CA ASN A 539 13.09 8.80 10.55
C ASN A 539 13.02 7.35 11.00
N SER A 540 12.18 7.07 12.01
CA SER A 540 11.97 5.72 12.55
C SER A 540 10.71 5.03 12.02
N VAL A 541 9.98 5.70 11.12
CA VAL A 541 8.74 5.19 10.53
C VAL A 541 8.98 4.61 9.14
N PRO A 542 8.26 3.54 8.74
CA PRO A 542 8.37 2.97 7.40
C PRO A 542 7.72 3.88 6.35
N GLY A 543 8.47 4.18 5.30
CA GLY A 543 8.03 4.93 4.11
C GLY A 543 7.24 6.20 4.42
N PRO A 544 7.80 7.17 5.18
CA PRO A 544 7.16 8.46 5.36
C PRO A 544 6.99 9.15 4.01
N THR A 545 5.88 9.85 3.83
CA THR A 545 5.58 10.53 2.56
C THR A 545 5.57 12.06 2.67
N ILE A 546 5.60 12.59 3.90
CA ILE A 546 5.57 14.03 4.20
C ILE A 546 6.70 14.38 5.17
N TRP A 547 7.46 15.44 4.89
CA TRP A 547 8.50 15.98 5.78
C TRP A 547 8.75 17.47 5.52
N ASN A 548 9.41 18.15 6.47
CA ASN A 548 9.79 19.55 6.28
C ASN A 548 10.97 19.66 5.30
N VAL A 549 10.94 20.66 4.43
CA VAL A 549 12.02 21.00 3.48
C VAL A 549 12.67 22.36 3.77
N VAL A 550 12.08 23.13 4.68
CA VAL A 550 12.60 24.39 5.22
C VAL A 550 12.65 24.33 6.75
N GLY A 551 13.57 25.09 7.36
CA GLY A 551 13.65 25.26 8.81
C GLY A 551 14.61 24.29 9.52
N ASN A 552 14.38 24.08 10.82
CA ASN A 552 15.29 23.27 11.66
C ASN A 552 15.03 21.76 11.55
N ASP A 553 13.84 21.35 11.13
CA ASP A 553 13.39 19.95 11.09
C ASP A 553 13.45 19.36 9.67
N VAL A 554 14.37 19.85 8.83
CA VAL A 554 14.51 19.42 7.43
C VAL A 554 14.77 17.91 7.34
N GLY A 555 13.97 17.23 6.53
CA GLY A 555 14.05 15.78 6.34
C GLY A 555 13.47 14.95 7.49
N VAL A 556 12.88 15.58 8.51
CA VAL A 556 12.14 14.89 9.57
C VAL A 556 10.68 14.70 9.14
N ALA A 557 10.24 13.45 9.18
CA ALA A 557 8.93 13.00 8.77
C ALA A 557 7.81 13.57 9.65
N PHE A 558 6.67 13.80 9.03
CA PHE A 558 5.47 14.29 9.67
C PHE A 558 4.29 13.35 9.36
N MET A 559 3.64 12.84 10.42
CA MET A 559 2.34 12.14 10.41
C MET A 559 2.28 10.78 9.68
N THR A 560 2.79 10.69 8.47
CA THR A 560 2.60 9.55 7.56
C THR A 560 3.55 8.40 7.86
N LYS A 561 3.00 7.18 7.88
CA LYS A 561 3.76 5.92 8.03
C LYS A 561 2.97 4.77 7.41
N ALA A 562 3.67 3.82 6.79
CA ALA A 562 3.11 2.56 6.29
C ALA A 562 1.87 2.68 5.38
N LYS A 563 1.67 3.82 4.71
CA LYS A 563 0.52 4.07 3.85
C LYS A 563 0.80 3.55 2.44
N SER A 564 -0.18 2.94 1.76
CA SER A 564 0.01 2.32 0.44
C SER A 564 0.12 3.35 -0.71
N ASP A 565 0.04 4.64 -0.38
CA ASP A 565 0.22 5.78 -1.30
C ASP A 565 1.63 5.87 -1.91
N VAL A 566 2.62 5.20 -1.33
CA VAL A 566 3.96 5.03 -1.91
C VAL A 566 3.96 4.30 -3.26
N GLY A 567 2.83 3.74 -3.69
CA GLY A 567 2.61 3.32 -5.07
C GLY A 567 2.89 4.43 -6.09
N SER A 568 2.79 5.70 -5.68
CA SER A 568 3.05 6.88 -6.52
C SER A 568 4.47 6.92 -7.06
N TYR A 569 5.42 6.26 -6.41
CA TYR A 569 6.81 6.23 -6.86
C TYR A 569 6.96 5.53 -8.22
N PHE A 570 6.00 4.69 -8.62
CA PHE A 570 5.96 4.07 -9.94
C PHE A 570 5.44 5.00 -11.05
N MET A 571 5.00 6.24 -10.75
CA MET A 571 4.38 7.13 -11.75
C MET A 571 5.30 7.44 -12.94
N VAL A 572 6.60 7.65 -12.69
CA VAL A 572 7.57 7.89 -13.78
C VAL A 572 7.65 6.67 -14.70
N ALA A 573 7.68 5.46 -14.16
CA ALA A 573 7.62 4.24 -14.97
C ALA A 573 6.25 4.07 -15.67
N ALA A 574 5.16 4.50 -15.03
CA ALA A 574 3.81 4.33 -15.54
C ALA A 574 3.52 5.17 -16.80
N VAL A 575 4.04 6.40 -16.86
CA VAL A 575 3.85 7.29 -18.03
C VAL A 575 4.67 6.86 -19.27
N ASP A 576 5.64 5.97 -19.09
CA ASP A 576 6.53 5.47 -20.15
C ASP A 576 6.14 4.05 -20.65
N LEU A 577 5.02 3.49 -20.16
CA LEU A 577 4.42 2.23 -20.63
C LEU A 577 3.59 2.41 -21.90
#